data_AF-A0A2A4KAX1-F1
#
_entry.id   AF-A0A2A4KAX1-F1
#
_cell.length_a   1.000
_cell.length_b   1.000
_cell.length_c   1.000
_cell.angle_alpha   90.00
_cell.angle_beta   90.00
_cell.angle_gamma   90.00
#
_symmetry.space_group_name_H-M   'P 1'
#
loop_
_entity.id
_entity.type
_entity.pdbx_description
1 polymer ?
#
loop_
_entity_poly.entity_id
_entity_poly.type
_entity_poly.pdbx_seq_one_letter_code
_entity_poly.pdbx_strand_id
1 'polypeptide(L)'
;MHLSDAFLDELVQRITEERADVFGAFYTPYLRDGAQRIAGLAASPQGPDGIDGVADLAGVAESALRSLMSHCVETGVRTLIASFRAQDTGYEAFHTHLAEATGREAVLARFPELDRLLRLVTARTARTVADVLHAAAADRAELEVLLGGPGRIVSLTPGLGDAHRGGRTVCLVVRDDGSRAVYKPQQDNCQQLLTTLRTLLDADGSFFGPLHPRTLVRPAHVWQEFVAHADLDGTAEHSARYFRRFGRSAALLAMLGATDLHHENIIATPAGPVVIDTETLVSLPNSAPGQPGSAAAALNLDIEHSVLNTLLLPARYAGAKLDVDISGIGCVRPEASEHLQSYAVVDAGSDDIRFDRSQVVVEHGANMATVAGEPLDPRRWADDLVAGYREAHALLTAHRAALEEAVRGSADWAVRQVVRPTYVYARFLEASTHPVHLGSRQDRAELLGKLPRHYRGTAAESADAVHREEVAALLDLDVPFF
;
A
#
# COMPACT_ATOMS: atom_id res chain seq x y z
N MET A 1 -17.52 -25.87 4.50
CA MET A 1 -18.58 -25.33 5.37
C MET A 1 -19.35 -24.30 4.56
N HIS A 2 -20.61 -24.56 4.21
CA HIS A 2 -21.41 -23.60 3.47
C HIS A 2 -21.84 -22.44 4.37
N LEU A 3 -21.57 -21.20 3.95
CA LEU A 3 -22.11 -20.00 4.60
C LEU A 3 -23.62 -19.95 4.33
N SER A 4 -24.44 -20.02 5.38
CA SER A 4 -25.90 -19.95 5.22
C SER A 4 -26.33 -18.53 4.83
N ASP A 5 -27.39 -18.41 4.03
CA ASP A 5 -27.95 -17.10 3.65
C ASP A 5 -28.32 -16.26 4.88
N ALA A 6 -28.86 -16.89 5.94
CA ALA A 6 -29.21 -16.21 7.19
C ALA A 6 -27.99 -15.56 7.87
N PHE A 7 -26.86 -16.26 7.92
CA PHE A 7 -25.60 -15.72 8.45
C PHE A 7 -25.12 -14.53 7.62
N LEU A 8 -25.16 -14.65 6.29
CA LEU A 8 -24.70 -13.58 5.39
C LEU A 8 -25.60 -12.34 5.50
N ASP A 9 -26.91 -12.50 5.59
CA ASP A 9 -27.84 -11.38 5.76
C ASP A 9 -27.64 -10.70 7.12
N GLU A 10 -27.46 -11.44 8.22
CA GLU A 10 -27.16 -10.88 9.54
C GLU A 10 -25.81 -10.12 9.54
N LEU A 11 -24.78 -10.69 8.91
CA LEU A 11 -23.46 -10.08 8.79
C LEU A 11 -23.52 -8.78 7.98
N VAL A 12 -24.20 -8.79 6.84
CA VAL A 12 -24.39 -7.58 6.00
C VAL A 12 -25.14 -6.51 6.80
N GLN A 13 -26.23 -6.88 7.47
CA GLN A 13 -27.00 -5.95 8.30
C GLN A 13 -26.11 -5.31 9.37
N ARG A 14 -25.37 -6.11 10.14
CA ARG A 14 -24.46 -5.63 11.18
C ARG A 14 -23.44 -4.63 10.64
N ILE A 15 -22.74 -4.98 9.55
CA ILE A 15 -21.72 -4.10 8.94
C ILE A 15 -22.34 -2.79 8.43
N THR A 16 -23.56 -2.83 7.91
CA THR A 16 -24.26 -1.61 7.45
C THR A 16 -24.68 -0.71 8.60
N GLU A 17 -25.13 -1.28 9.72
CA GLU A 17 -25.52 -0.54 10.93
C GLU A 17 -24.32 0.10 11.62
N GLU A 18 -23.18 -0.59 11.67
CA GLU A 18 -21.92 -0.04 12.20
C GLU A 18 -21.42 1.20 11.43
N ARG A 19 -21.88 1.40 10.19
CA ARG A 19 -21.56 2.55 9.34
C ARG A 19 -22.76 3.45 9.05
N ALA A 20 -23.79 3.39 9.89
CA ALA A 20 -24.98 4.23 9.78
C ALA A 20 -24.65 5.74 9.90
N ASP A 21 -23.51 6.10 10.49
CA ASP A 21 -22.97 7.46 10.61
C ASP A 21 -22.50 8.07 9.28
N VAL A 22 -22.31 7.25 8.24
CA VAL A 22 -21.92 7.66 6.89
C VAL A 22 -22.78 7.01 5.80
N PHE A 23 -24.08 6.89 6.11
CA PHE A 23 -25.09 6.33 5.22
C PHE A 23 -24.89 4.86 4.83
N GLY A 24 -24.43 4.02 5.76
CA GLY A 24 -24.11 2.61 5.55
C GLY A 24 -25.19 1.79 4.83
N ALA A 25 -26.48 2.07 5.07
CA ALA A 25 -27.59 1.37 4.43
C ALA A 25 -27.68 1.56 2.90
N PHE A 26 -27.05 2.60 2.35
CA PHE A 26 -26.94 2.78 0.90
C PHE A 26 -26.17 1.63 0.24
N TYR A 27 -25.18 1.07 0.95
CA TYR A 27 -24.23 0.09 0.39
C TYR A 27 -24.69 -1.37 0.50
N THR A 28 -25.83 -1.63 1.17
CA THR A 28 -26.36 -2.98 1.43
C THR A 28 -26.40 -3.90 0.19
N PRO A 29 -26.87 -3.46 -1.00
CA PRO A 29 -26.90 -4.35 -2.17
C PRO A 29 -25.51 -4.81 -2.63
N TYR A 30 -24.50 -3.94 -2.50
CA TYR A 30 -23.12 -4.23 -2.88
C TYR A 30 -22.44 -5.17 -1.90
N LEU A 31 -22.72 -5.02 -0.60
CA LEU A 31 -22.27 -5.98 0.42
C LEU A 31 -22.92 -7.34 0.25
N ARG A 32 -24.22 -7.40 -0.08
CA ARG A 32 -24.90 -8.67 -0.36
C ARG A 32 -24.33 -9.35 -1.60
N ASP A 33 -24.06 -8.62 -2.68
CA ASP A 33 -23.39 -9.19 -3.88
C ASP A 33 -21.98 -9.70 -3.54
N GLY A 34 -21.20 -8.93 -2.77
CA GLY A 34 -19.89 -9.37 -2.28
C GLY A 34 -19.98 -10.65 -1.44
N ALA A 35 -20.93 -10.71 -0.51
CA ALA A 35 -21.16 -11.85 0.38
C ALA A 35 -21.52 -13.11 -0.42
N GLN A 36 -22.42 -12.98 -1.40
CA GLN A 36 -22.82 -14.08 -2.29
C GLN A 36 -21.65 -14.59 -3.14
N ARG A 37 -20.82 -13.68 -3.69
CA ARG A 37 -19.62 -14.07 -4.44
C ARG A 37 -18.62 -14.85 -3.59
N ILE A 38 -18.38 -14.40 -2.36
CA ILE A 38 -17.47 -15.06 -1.41
C ILE A 38 -18.02 -16.43 -1.01
N ALA A 39 -19.32 -16.52 -0.67
CA ALA A 39 -19.96 -17.78 -0.35
C ALA A 39 -19.93 -18.78 -1.51
N GLY A 40 -20.03 -18.28 -2.75
CA GLY A 40 -19.91 -19.07 -3.98
C GLY A 40 -18.53 -19.73 -4.17
N LEU A 41 -17.46 -19.23 -3.53
CA LEU A 41 -16.12 -19.83 -3.60
C LEU A 41 -16.11 -21.25 -3.00
N ALA A 42 -16.91 -21.50 -1.97
CA ALA A 42 -17.06 -22.83 -1.35
C ALA A 42 -17.70 -23.86 -2.29
N ALA A 43 -18.41 -23.40 -3.33
CA ALA A 43 -19.17 -24.26 -4.26
C ALA A 43 -18.41 -24.57 -5.57
N SER A 44 -17.17 -24.08 -5.74
CA SER A 44 -16.41 -24.23 -6.99
C SER A 44 -15.87 -25.66 -7.20
N PRO A 45 -16.02 -26.27 -8.39
CA PRO A 45 -15.59 -27.64 -8.70
C PRO A 45 -14.07 -27.85 -8.79
N GLN A 46 -13.24 -26.79 -8.67
CA GLN A 46 -11.78 -26.93 -8.50
C GLN A 46 -11.34 -27.19 -7.04
N GLY A 47 -12.29 -27.50 -6.15
CA GLY A 47 -12.05 -28.32 -4.96
C GLY A 47 -12.63 -27.75 -3.65
N PRO A 48 -13.81 -28.21 -3.21
CA PRO A 48 -14.34 -27.94 -1.86
C PRO A 48 -13.38 -28.35 -0.74
N ASP A 49 -12.60 -29.42 -0.95
CA ASP A 49 -11.65 -29.95 0.05
C ASP A 49 -10.38 -29.09 0.22
N GLY A 50 -10.04 -28.24 -0.75
CA GLY A 50 -8.84 -27.40 -0.70
C GLY A 50 -9.01 -26.15 0.16
N ILE A 51 -10.11 -25.42 -0.06
CA ILE A 51 -10.38 -24.14 0.63
C ILE A 51 -10.92 -24.39 2.05
N ASP A 52 -11.85 -25.33 2.21
CA ASP A 52 -12.43 -25.64 3.52
C ASP A 52 -11.39 -26.15 4.53
N GLY A 53 -10.31 -26.78 4.05
CA GLY A 53 -9.19 -27.24 4.86
C GLY A 53 -8.19 -26.14 5.23
N VAL A 54 -8.28 -24.96 4.60
CA VAL A 54 -7.27 -23.88 4.68
C VAL A 54 -7.83 -22.59 5.28
N ALA A 55 -9.14 -22.35 5.21
CA ALA A 55 -9.75 -21.14 5.73
C ALA A 55 -11.05 -21.38 6.51
N ASP A 56 -11.28 -20.60 7.56
CA ASP A 56 -12.61 -20.34 8.09
C ASP A 56 -13.30 -19.28 7.23
N LEU A 57 -14.20 -19.72 6.35
CA LEU A 57 -14.90 -18.84 5.43
C LEU A 57 -15.80 -17.82 6.14
N ALA A 58 -16.25 -18.08 7.38
CA ALA A 58 -17.08 -17.12 8.11
C ALA A 58 -16.26 -15.89 8.52
N GLY A 59 -15.10 -16.11 9.14
CA GLY A 59 -14.17 -15.02 9.50
C GLY A 59 -13.60 -14.30 8.28
N VAL A 60 -13.29 -15.03 7.20
CA VAL A 60 -12.84 -14.43 5.93
C VAL A 60 -13.94 -13.57 5.30
N ALA A 61 -15.19 -14.04 5.27
CA ALA A 61 -16.30 -13.24 4.75
C ALA A 61 -16.51 -11.97 5.58
N GLU A 62 -16.45 -12.05 6.91
CA GLU A 62 -16.58 -10.87 7.77
C GLU A 62 -15.48 -9.84 7.52
N SER A 63 -14.21 -10.24 7.57
CA SER A 63 -13.07 -9.33 7.33
C SER A 63 -13.13 -8.71 5.93
N ALA A 64 -13.40 -9.50 4.88
CA ALA A 64 -13.50 -9.01 3.51
C ALA A 64 -14.68 -8.05 3.30
N LEU A 65 -15.85 -8.31 3.89
CA LEU A 65 -17.01 -7.42 3.78
C LEU A 65 -16.82 -6.10 4.53
N ARG A 66 -16.08 -6.10 5.65
CA ARG A 66 -15.68 -4.87 6.35
C ARG A 66 -14.77 -4.02 5.47
N SER A 67 -13.76 -4.62 4.82
CA SER A 67 -12.93 -3.92 3.83
C SER A 67 -13.73 -3.42 2.63
N LEU A 68 -14.69 -4.22 2.12
CA LEU A 68 -15.59 -3.79 1.05
C LEU A 68 -16.42 -2.57 1.47
N MET A 69 -16.98 -2.57 2.69
CA MET A 69 -17.71 -1.42 3.21
C MET A 69 -16.82 -0.17 3.27
N SER A 70 -15.58 -0.27 3.76
CA SER A 70 -14.65 0.87 3.78
C SER A 70 -14.38 1.43 2.37
N HIS A 71 -14.06 0.58 1.39
CA HIS A 71 -13.84 1.04 0.01
C HIS A 71 -15.10 1.64 -0.63
N CYS A 72 -16.28 1.06 -0.35
CA CYS A 72 -17.56 1.61 -0.80
C CYS A 72 -17.82 3.00 -0.22
N VAL A 73 -17.57 3.20 1.08
CA VAL A 73 -17.70 4.50 1.74
C VAL A 73 -16.71 5.51 1.15
N GLU A 74 -15.43 5.16 1.02
CA GLU A 74 -14.42 6.04 0.41
C GLU A 74 -14.81 6.48 -1.01
N THR A 75 -15.42 5.57 -1.78
CA THR A 75 -15.88 5.85 -3.14
C THR A 75 -17.13 6.72 -3.18
N GLY A 76 -18.09 6.50 -2.28
CA GLY A 76 -19.45 7.04 -2.39
C GLY A 76 -19.81 8.19 -1.44
N VAL A 77 -19.17 8.29 -0.28
CA VAL A 77 -19.66 9.14 0.83
C VAL A 77 -19.74 10.62 0.47
N ARG A 78 -18.83 11.13 -0.38
CA ARG A 78 -18.89 12.51 -0.88
C ARG A 78 -20.13 12.79 -1.70
N THR A 79 -20.57 11.81 -2.49
CA THR A 79 -21.81 11.90 -3.26
C THR A 79 -23.03 11.83 -2.38
N LEU A 80 -23.01 10.98 -1.35
CA LEU A 80 -24.13 10.87 -0.43
C LEU A 80 -24.28 12.14 0.42
N ILE A 81 -23.19 12.69 0.96
CA ILE A 81 -23.19 13.97 1.68
C ILE A 81 -23.66 15.11 0.76
N ALA A 82 -23.16 15.21 -0.48
CA ALA A 82 -23.61 16.25 -1.41
C ALA A 82 -25.09 16.11 -1.78
N SER A 83 -25.58 14.88 -1.93
CA SER A 83 -26.99 14.59 -2.22
C SER A 83 -27.90 14.92 -1.04
N PHE A 84 -27.45 14.59 0.18
CA PHE A 84 -28.12 14.97 1.42
C PHE A 84 -28.26 16.49 1.52
N ARG A 85 -27.16 17.21 1.33
CA ARG A 85 -27.12 18.69 1.39
C ARG A 85 -27.96 19.40 0.33
N ALA A 86 -28.32 18.70 -0.74
CA ALA A 86 -29.19 19.24 -1.79
C ALA A 86 -30.69 19.08 -1.48
N GLN A 87 -31.04 18.40 -0.37
CA GLN A 87 -32.41 18.14 0.04
C GLN A 87 -32.74 18.89 1.33
N ASP A 88 -33.99 19.31 1.49
CA ASP A 88 -34.50 19.89 2.73
C ASP A 88 -35.06 18.77 3.62
N THR A 89 -34.18 18.02 4.26
CA THR A 89 -34.51 16.86 5.10
C THR A 89 -33.45 16.64 6.18
N GLY A 90 -33.80 15.88 7.22
CA GLY A 90 -32.86 15.47 8.27
C GLY A 90 -32.06 14.22 7.89
N TYR A 91 -30.92 14.02 8.55
CA TYR A 91 -29.99 12.92 8.34
C TYR A 91 -30.69 11.57 8.44
N GLU A 92 -31.44 11.34 9.51
CA GLU A 92 -32.16 10.09 9.76
C GLU A 92 -33.19 9.77 8.67
N ALA A 93 -33.93 10.78 8.22
CA ALA A 93 -34.93 10.62 7.16
C ALA A 93 -34.25 10.32 5.82
N PHE A 94 -33.15 11.01 5.50
CA PHE A 94 -32.38 10.74 4.28
C PHE A 94 -31.71 9.36 4.33
N HIS A 95 -31.11 8.97 5.46
CA HIS A 95 -30.50 7.66 5.64
C HIS A 95 -31.53 6.53 5.48
N THR A 96 -32.72 6.68 6.09
CA THR A 96 -33.83 5.75 5.92
C THR A 96 -34.26 5.66 4.46
N HIS A 97 -34.35 6.78 3.76
CA HIS A 97 -34.67 6.78 2.33
C HIS A 97 -33.61 6.07 1.48
N LEU A 98 -32.32 6.23 1.80
CA LEU A 98 -31.23 5.48 1.14
C LEU A 98 -31.23 3.98 1.47
N ALA A 99 -31.91 3.55 2.54
CA ALA A 99 -32.16 2.14 2.82
C ALA A 99 -33.23 1.53 1.90
N GLU A 100 -34.04 2.37 1.23
CA GLU A 100 -35.04 1.95 0.25
C GLU A 100 -34.44 1.87 -1.17
N ALA A 101 -34.99 0.97 -2.01
CA ALA A 101 -34.53 0.84 -3.40
C ALA A 101 -34.73 2.14 -4.20
N THR A 102 -35.87 2.79 -4.02
CA THR A 102 -36.24 4.05 -4.69
C THR A 102 -35.27 5.19 -4.36
N GLY A 103 -34.86 5.33 -3.11
CA GLY A 103 -33.90 6.37 -2.71
C GLY A 103 -32.50 6.13 -3.24
N ARG A 104 -32.03 4.87 -3.24
CA ARG A 104 -30.77 4.51 -3.91
C ARG A 104 -30.82 4.79 -5.41
N GLU A 105 -31.87 4.35 -6.07
CA GLU A 105 -32.05 4.54 -7.52
C GLU A 105 -32.09 6.02 -7.89
N ALA A 106 -32.71 6.88 -7.08
CA ALA A 106 -32.72 8.32 -7.31
C ALA A 106 -31.31 8.94 -7.30
N VAL A 107 -30.44 8.53 -6.36
CA VAL A 107 -29.04 8.98 -6.32
C VAL A 107 -28.26 8.40 -7.51
N LEU A 108 -28.36 7.09 -7.75
CA LEU A 108 -27.59 6.42 -8.79
C LEU A 108 -28.00 6.83 -10.21
N ALA A 109 -29.27 7.19 -10.43
CA ALA A 109 -29.73 7.75 -11.70
C ALA A 109 -29.06 9.10 -12.04
N ARG A 110 -28.71 9.88 -11.01
CA ARG A 110 -27.97 11.14 -11.17
C ARG A 110 -26.46 10.91 -11.29
N PHE A 111 -25.95 9.84 -10.70
CA PHE A 111 -24.52 9.52 -10.65
C PHE A 111 -24.24 8.08 -11.11
N PRO A 112 -24.50 7.74 -12.38
CA PRO A 112 -24.40 6.36 -12.87
C PRO A 112 -22.96 5.81 -12.84
N GLU A 113 -21.95 6.69 -12.92
CA GLU A 113 -20.56 6.27 -12.78
C GLU A 113 -20.23 5.83 -11.34
N LEU A 114 -20.95 6.32 -10.33
CA LEU A 114 -20.82 5.83 -8.95
C LEU A 114 -21.27 4.36 -8.84
N ASP A 115 -22.42 4.00 -9.41
CA ASP A 115 -22.92 2.60 -9.41
C ASP A 115 -21.88 1.67 -10.04
N ARG A 116 -21.31 2.08 -11.19
CA ARG A 116 -20.27 1.32 -11.87
C ARG A 116 -19.04 1.11 -10.98
N LEU A 117 -18.58 2.15 -10.29
CA LEU A 117 -17.42 2.09 -9.39
C LEU A 117 -17.68 1.20 -8.17
N LEU A 118 -18.85 1.30 -7.55
CA LEU A 118 -19.20 0.46 -6.40
C LEU A 118 -19.27 -1.02 -6.80
N ARG A 119 -19.87 -1.35 -7.97
CA ARG A 119 -19.85 -2.71 -8.52
C ARG A 119 -18.43 -3.19 -8.82
N LEU A 120 -17.58 -2.31 -9.34
CA LEU A 120 -16.18 -2.62 -9.64
C LEU A 120 -15.44 -3.00 -8.35
N VAL A 121 -15.56 -2.20 -7.29
CA VAL A 121 -14.95 -2.47 -5.99
C VAL A 121 -15.48 -3.78 -5.39
N THR A 122 -16.79 -4.03 -5.44
CA THR A 122 -17.38 -5.33 -5.00
C THR A 122 -16.77 -6.52 -5.72
N ALA A 123 -16.72 -6.47 -7.06
CA ALA A 123 -16.16 -7.55 -7.86
C ALA A 123 -14.66 -7.77 -7.59
N ARG A 124 -13.90 -6.69 -7.40
CA ARG A 124 -12.47 -6.72 -7.08
C ARG A 124 -12.22 -7.36 -5.72
N THR A 125 -12.96 -6.97 -4.68
CA THR A 125 -12.80 -7.56 -3.33
C THR A 125 -13.06 -9.06 -3.36
N ALA A 126 -14.15 -9.52 -3.98
CA ALA A 126 -14.47 -10.95 -4.06
C ALA A 126 -13.39 -11.73 -4.84
N ARG A 127 -12.86 -11.17 -5.93
CA ARG A 127 -11.76 -11.78 -6.67
C ARG A 127 -10.48 -11.85 -5.85
N THR A 128 -10.13 -10.80 -5.10
CA THR A 128 -8.94 -10.80 -4.23
C THR A 128 -9.05 -11.90 -3.17
N VAL A 129 -10.23 -12.08 -2.55
CA VAL A 129 -10.47 -13.20 -1.63
C VAL A 129 -10.23 -14.54 -2.33
N ALA A 130 -10.78 -14.72 -3.53
CA ALA A 130 -10.60 -15.95 -4.31
C ALA A 130 -9.12 -16.21 -4.65
N ASP A 131 -8.40 -15.21 -5.14
CA ASP A 131 -6.99 -15.30 -5.52
C ASP A 131 -6.12 -15.72 -4.33
N VAL A 132 -6.32 -15.09 -3.17
CA VAL A 132 -5.56 -15.39 -1.94
C VAL A 132 -5.89 -16.79 -1.41
N LEU A 133 -7.17 -17.18 -1.37
CA LEU A 133 -7.55 -18.50 -0.85
C LEU A 133 -7.09 -19.64 -1.76
N HIS A 134 -7.15 -19.47 -3.08
CA HIS A 134 -6.59 -20.44 -4.02
C HIS A 134 -5.06 -20.53 -3.90
N ALA A 135 -4.37 -19.40 -3.77
CA ALA A 135 -2.94 -19.37 -3.53
C ALA A 135 -2.57 -20.08 -2.21
N ALA A 136 -3.31 -19.81 -1.13
CA ALA A 136 -3.07 -20.44 0.17
C ALA A 136 -3.32 -21.94 0.13
N ALA A 137 -4.33 -22.41 -0.61
CA ALA A 137 -4.59 -23.82 -0.80
C ALA A 137 -3.49 -24.52 -1.61
N ALA A 138 -3.00 -23.88 -2.67
CA ALA A 138 -1.90 -24.40 -3.48
C ALA A 138 -0.56 -24.43 -2.73
N ASP A 139 -0.32 -23.44 -1.87
CA ASP A 139 0.95 -23.24 -1.17
C ASP A 139 0.93 -23.75 0.28
N ARG A 140 -0.07 -24.55 0.65
CA ARG A 140 -0.35 -24.89 2.06
C ARG A 140 0.89 -25.40 2.80
N ALA A 141 1.60 -26.40 2.26
CA ALA A 141 2.72 -27.02 2.95
C ALA A 141 3.86 -26.02 3.20
N GLU A 142 4.19 -25.19 2.22
CA GLU A 142 5.24 -24.18 2.33
C GLU A 142 4.83 -23.00 3.22
N LEU A 143 3.54 -22.64 3.23
CA LEU A 143 3.00 -21.68 4.19
C LEU A 143 3.08 -22.18 5.63
N GLU A 144 2.84 -23.47 5.86
CA GLU A 144 3.02 -24.09 7.17
C GLU A 144 4.49 -24.02 7.62
N VAL A 145 5.44 -24.21 6.70
CA VAL A 145 6.87 -24.03 7.00
C VAL A 145 7.23 -22.57 7.29
N LEU A 146 6.74 -21.63 6.47
CA LEU A 146 7.00 -20.19 6.62
C LEU A 146 6.51 -19.69 7.99
N LEU A 147 5.32 -20.14 8.40
CA LEU A 147 4.62 -19.68 9.61
C LEU A 147 4.85 -20.58 10.83
N GLY A 148 5.58 -21.68 10.69
CA GLY A 148 5.99 -22.53 11.81
C GLY A 148 4.96 -23.55 12.29
N GLY A 149 3.98 -23.93 11.46
CA GLY A 149 3.03 -25.00 11.76
C GLY A 149 1.74 -24.95 10.93
N PRO A 150 0.84 -25.93 11.09
CA PRO A 150 -0.49 -25.97 10.47
C PRO A 150 -1.47 -24.98 11.11
N GLY A 151 -2.38 -24.42 10.32
CA GLY A 151 -3.42 -23.52 10.81
C GLY A 151 -4.30 -22.99 9.69
N ARG A 152 -5.44 -22.41 10.06
CA ARG A 152 -6.48 -21.96 9.11
C ARG A 152 -6.52 -20.45 9.05
N ILE A 153 -6.70 -19.90 7.86
CA ILE A 153 -6.94 -18.47 7.65
C ILE A 153 -8.30 -18.11 8.24
N VAL A 154 -8.33 -17.17 9.17
CA VAL A 154 -9.57 -16.67 9.81
C VAL A 154 -9.89 -15.23 9.42
N SER A 155 -8.91 -14.50 8.86
CA SER A 155 -9.11 -13.12 8.42
C SER A 155 -8.23 -12.80 7.22
N LEU A 156 -8.80 -12.03 6.29
CA LEU A 156 -8.12 -11.49 5.11
C LEU A 156 -8.47 -10.01 5.01
N THR A 157 -7.46 -9.15 5.17
CA THR A 157 -7.59 -7.71 5.05
C THR A 157 -6.83 -7.22 3.82
N PRO A 158 -7.51 -6.97 2.68
CA PRO A 158 -6.91 -6.32 1.53
C PRO A 158 -6.74 -4.82 1.78
N GLY A 159 -5.97 -4.15 0.93
CA GLY A 159 -5.87 -2.68 0.91
C GLY A 159 -4.73 -2.12 1.76
N LEU A 160 -3.69 -2.91 2.02
CA LEU A 160 -2.50 -2.45 2.76
C LEU A 160 -1.48 -1.70 1.89
N GLY A 161 -1.96 -1.11 0.80
CA GLY A 161 -1.17 -0.40 -0.19
C GLY A 161 -2.03 -0.07 -1.40
N ASP A 162 -1.46 0.70 -2.33
CA ASP A 162 -2.16 1.14 -3.52
C ASP A 162 -2.70 -0.04 -4.35
N ALA A 163 -3.90 0.16 -4.90
CA ALA A 163 -4.50 -0.81 -5.81
C ALA A 163 -3.90 -0.66 -7.21
N HIS A 164 -3.50 -1.78 -7.81
CA HIS A 164 -2.88 -1.83 -9.12
C HIS A 164 -3.46 -2.95 -9.99
N ARG A 165 -3.26 -2.88 -11.32
CA ARG A 165 -3.47 -4.01 -12.26
C ARG A 165 -4.81 -4.73 -12.06
N GLY A 166 -5.90 -3.95 -12.04
CA GLY A 166 -7.25 -4.46 -11.88
C GLY A 166 -7.74 -4.54 -10.44
N GLY A 167 -7.18 -3.78 -9.50
CA GLY A 167 -7.58 -3.74 -8.10
C GLY A 167 -6.85 -4.72 -7.19
N ARG A 168 -5.68 -5.22 -7.62
CA ARG A 168 -4.81 -6.07 -6.81
C ARG A 168 -4.04 -5.20 -5.82
N THR A 169 -3.96 -5.66 -4.58
CA THR A 169 -3.33 -4.94 -3.47
C THR A 169 -2.71 -5.96 -2.52
N VAL A 170 -1.80 -5.50 -1.68
CA VAL A 170 -1.23 -6.27 -0.58
C VAL A 170 -2.34 -6.67 0.40
N CYS A 171 -2.33 -7.93 0.83
CA CYS A 171 -3.32 -8.48 1.74
C CYS A 171 -2.64 -9.03 3.01
N LEU A 172 -3.12 -8.62 4.17
CA LEU A 172 -2.77 -9.28 5.43
C LEU A 172 -3.66 -10.50 5.61
N VAL A 173 -3.02 -11.62 5.92
CA VAL A 173 -3.67 -12.89 6.22
C VAL A 173 -3.37 -13.26 7.67
N VAL A 174 -4.41 -13.54 8.44
CA VAL A 174 -4.31 -13.95 9.84
C VAL A 174 -4.84 -15.36 10.00
N ARG A 175 -4.11 -16.20 10.73
CA ARG A 175 -4.50 -17.56 11.07
C ARG A 175 -5.15 -17.67 12.45
N ASP A 176 -5.83 -18.79 12.69
CA ASP A 176 -6.48 -19.15 13.94
C ASP A 176 -5.54 -19.17 15.16
N ASP A 177 -4.27 -19.49 14.96
CA ASP A 177 -3.20 -19.42 15.97
C ASP A 177 -2.63 -18.00 16.18
N GLY A 178 -3.13 -17.00 15.46
CA GLY A 178 -2.67 -15.60 15.50
C GLY A 178 -1.41 -15.33 14.66
N SER A 179 -0.83 -16.34 14.01
CA SER A 179 0.25 -16.13 13.05
C SER A 179 -0.24 -15.35 11.84
N ARG A 180 0.67 -14.60 11.22
CA ARG A 180 0.33 -13.63 10.16
C ARG A 180 1.27 -13.77 8.98
N ALA A 181 0.71 -13.63 7.79
CA ALA A 181 1.43 -13.55 6.52
C ALA A 181 0.96 -12.34 5.72
N VAL A 182 1.83 -11.82 4.87
CA VAL A 182 1.51 -10.79 3.89
C VAL A 182 1.51 -11.44 2.52
N TYR A 183 0.36 -11.42 1.84
CA TYR A 183 0.24 -11.83 0.45
C TYR A 183 0.44 -10.62 -0.45
N LYS A 184 1.37 -10.69 -1.40
CA LYS A 184 1.54 -9.66 -2.43
C LYS A 184 1.36 -10.27 -3.82
N PRO A 185 0.45 -9.75 -4.67
CA PRO A 185 0.21 -10.26 -6.02
C PRO A 185 1.24 -9.69 -7.02
N GLN A 186 2.53 -9.92 -6.73
CA GLN A 186 3.67 -9.41 -7.50
C GLN A 186 4.76 -10.47 -7.67
N GLN A 187 5.72 -10.19 -8.55
CA GLN A 187 6.96 -10.98 -8.70
C GLN A 187 8.01 -10.51 -7.68
N ASP A 188 8.96 -11.40 -7.33
CA ASP A 188 9.95 -11.16 -6.27
C ASP A 188 11.38 -10.88 -6.76
N ASN A 189 11.54 -10.33 -7.96
CA ASN A 189 12.86 -10.26 -8.60
C ASN A 189 13.86 -9.44 -7.76
N CYS A 190 13.41 -8.30 -7.23
CA CYS A 190 14.24 -7.40 -6.43
C CYS A 190 14.72 -8.04 -5.12
N GLN A 191 13.81 -8.69 -4.38
CA GLN A 191 14.14 -9.29 -3.11
C GLN A 191 15.09 -10.48 -3.26
N GLN A 192 14.97 -11.26 -4.33
CA GLN A 192 15.92 -12.32 -4.67
C GLN A 192 17.34 -11.79 -4.93
N LEU A 193 17.48 -10.67 -5.64
CA LEU A 193 18.80 -10.02 -5.77
C LEU A 193 19.31 -9.61 -4.40
N LEU A 194 18.48 -8.94 -3.59
CA LEU A 194 18.89 -8.48 -2.28
C LEU A 194 19.35 -9.65 -1.38
N THR A 195 18.66 -10.80 -1.47
CA THR A 195 19.07 -12.05 -0.82
C THR A 195 20.43 -12.51 -1.32
N THR A 196 20.65 -12.58 -2.63
CA THR A 196 21.90 -13.04 -3.24
C THR A 196 23.08 -12.14 -2.83
N LEU A 197 22.89 -10.82 -2.87
CA LEU A 197 23.91 -9.87 -2.47
C LEU A 197 24.20 -9.95 -0.96
N ARG A 198 23.16 -10.09 -0.12
CA ARG A 198 23.35 -10.30 1.31
C ARG A 198 24.11 -11.59 1.58
N THR A 199 23.75 -12.71 0.94
CA THR A 199 24.46 -13.98 1.13
C THR A 199 25.93 -13.89 0.72
N LEU A 200 26.23 -13.15 -0.36
CA LEU A 200 27.60 -12.92 -0.82
C LEU A 200 28.42 -12.09 0.17
N LEU A 201 27.82 -11.08 0.80
CA LEU A 201 28.52 -10.10 1.64
C LEU A 201 28.47 -10.42 3.15
N ASP A 202 27.43 -11.12 3.59
CA ASP A 202 27.00 -11.27 4.98
C ASP A 202 26.14 -12.54 5.16
N ALA A 203 26.73 -13.70 4.87
CA ALA A 203 26.05 -14.98 4.88
C ALA A 203 25.36 -15.30 6.22
N ASP A 204 25.98 -14.95 7.35
CA ASP A 204 25.42 -15.17 8.69
C ASP A 204 24.47 -14.06 9.16
N GLY A 205 24.38 -12.94 8.43
CA GLY A 205 23.49 -11.82 8.77
C GLY A 205 24.02 -10.95 9.91
N SER A 206 25.26 -11.13 10.36
CA SER A 206 25.82 -10.38 11.47
C SER A 206 26.04 -8.90 11.13
N PHE A 207 26.31 -8.60 9.85
CA PHE A 207 26.67 -7.27 9.37
C PHE A 207 25.45 -6.39 9.05
N PHE A 208 24.55 -6.83 8.18
CA PHE A 208 23.34 -6.11 7.76
C PHE A 208 22.10 -6.48 8.59
N GLY A 209 22.04 -7.69 9.13
CA GLY A 209 20.80 -8.25 9.67
C GLY A 209 19.91 -8.85 8.57
N PRO A 210 18.59 -8.92 8.78
CA PRO A 210 17.67 -9.61 7.85
C PRO A 210 17.45 -8.89 6.50
N LEU A 211 17.57 -7.56 6.45
CA LEU A 211 17.25 -6.66 5.31
C LEU A 211 15.79 -6.70 4.80
N HIS A 212 15.16 -7.87 4.71
CA HIS A 212 13.79 -8.07 4.24
C HIS A 212 13.13 -9.26 4.97
N PRO A 213 11.79 -9.42 4.90
CA PRO A 213 11.10 -10.56 5.49
C PRO A 213 11.50 -11.91 4.87
N ARG A 214 11.38 -13.02 5.61
CA ARG A 214 11.35 -14.36 4.98
C ARG A 214 10.20 -14.45 4.00
N THR A 215 10.48 -14.97 2.82
CA THR A 215 9.56 -14.91 1.68
C THR A 215 9.49 -16.23 0.94
N LEU A 216 8.27 -16.65 0.63
CA LEU A 216 7.94 -17.75 -0.25
C LEU A 216 7.55 -17.16 -1.61
N VAL A 217 8.39 -17.42 -2.61
CA VAL A 217 8.23 -16.87 -3.96
C VAL A 217 7.43 -17.83 -4.83
N ARG A 218 6.48 -17.27 -5.59
CA ARG A 218 5.76 -17.94 -6.67
C ARG A 218 5.80 -17.09 -7.95
N PRO A 219 5.49 -17.67 -9.12
CA PRO A 219 5.55 -16.92 -10.38
C PRO A 219 4.62 -15.71 -10.47
N ALA A 220 3.48 -15.73 -9.76
CA ALA A 220 2.42 -14.72 -9.85
C ALA A 220 2.17 -13.95 -8.53
N HIS A 221 2.76 -14.38 -7.42
CA HIS A 221 2.58 -13.79 -6.10
C HIS A 221 3.73 -14.15 -5.17
N VAL A 222 3.78 -13.49 -4.02
CA VAL A 222 4.67 -13.82 -2.91
C VAL A 222 3.90 -13.90 -1.61
N TRP A 223 4.39 -14.74 -0.70
CA TRP A 223 4.01 -14.74 0.70
C TRP A 223 5.20 -14.30 1.53
N GLN A 224 5.04 -13.26 2.33
CA GLN A 224 6.04 -12.82 3.28
C GLN A 224 5.57 -13.15 4.70
N GLU A 225 6.50 -13.48 5.59
CA GLU A 225 6.19 -13.46 7.01
C GLU A 225 5.78 -12.05 7.43
N PHE A 226 4.84 -11.93 8.36
CA PHE A 226 4.54 -10.64 8.95
C PHE A 226 5.67 -10.20 9.89
N VAL A 227 6.32 -9.10 9.57
CA VAL A 227 7.34 -8.49 10.43
C VAL A 227 6.68 -7.52 11.39
N ALA A 228 6.73 -7.84 12.67
CA ALA A 228 6.24 -6.95 13.72
C ALA A 228 7.37 -6.04 14.22
N HIS A 229 7.03 -4.77 14.44
CA HIS A 229 7.88 -3.87 15.22
C HIS A 229 8.13 -4.44 16.61
N ALA A 230 9.36 -4.27 17.11
CA ALA A 230 9.71 -4.62 18.48
C ALA A 230 10.74 -3.64 19.05
N ASP A 231 10.58 -3.30 20.33
CA ASP A 231 11.54 -2.47 21.06
C ASP A 231 12.94 -3.07 21.01
N LEU A 232 13.92 -2.19 20.81
CA LEU A 232 15.31 -2.51 21.05
C LEU A 232 15.52 -2.75 22.54
N ASP A 233 16.47 -3.64 22.85
CA ASP A 233 17.00 -3.76 24.19
C ASP A 233 17.59 -2.40 24.65
N GLY A 234 17.26 -1.97 25.86
CA GLY A 234 17.50 -0.58 26.32
C GLY A 234 18.94 -0.16 26.61
N THR A 235 19.95 -0.82 26.07
CA THR A 235 21.36 -0.39 26.22
C THR A 235 21.75 0.55 25.07
N ALA A 236 22.67 1.48 25.37
CA ALA A 236 23.21 2.37 24.34
C ALA A 236 23.93 1.60 23.23
N GLU A 237 24.57 0.47 23.56
CA GLU A 237 25.24 -0.40 22.58
C GLU A 237 24.27 -1.02 21.57
N HIS A 238 23.08 -1.44 22.02
CA HIS A 238 22.07 -2.02 21.16
C HIS A 238 21.45 -0.98 20.23
N SER A 239 21.24 0.23 20.74
CA SER A 239 20.81 1.38 19.93
C SER A 239 21.88 1.75 18.88
N ALA A 240 23.15 1.89 19.29
CA ALA A 240 24.27 2.14 18.38
C ALA A 240 24.36 1.07 17.28
N ARG A 241 24.23 -0.20 17.65
CA ARG A 241 24.23 -1.33 16.72
C ARG A 241 23.09 -1.24 15.70
N TYR A 242 21.88 -0.86 16.13
CA TYR A 242 20.75 -0.66 15.22
C TYR A 242 21.05 0.43 14.18
N PHE A 243 21.47 1.62 14.61
CA PHE A 243 21.74 2.73 13.69
C PHE A 243 22.95 2.47 12.78
N ARG A 244 23.95 1.74 13.27
CA ARG A 244 25.06 1.24 12.44
C ARG A 244 24.59 0.25 11.38
N ARG A 245 23.67 -0.67 11.72
CA ARG A 245 23.01 -1.54 10.72
C ARG A 245 22.18 -0.74 9.72
N PHE A 246 21.46 0.28 10.18
CA PHE A 246 20.72 1.18 9.30
C PHE A 246 21.63 1.87 8.30
N GLY A 247 22.76 2.41 8.74
CA GLY A 247 23.78 3.00 7.85
C GLY A 247 24.31 2.00 6.81
N ARG A 248 24.59 0.76 7.24
CA ARG A 248 25.04 -0.31 6.34
C ARG A 248 23.99 -0.65 5.27
N SER A 249 22.75 -0.85 5.69
CA SER A 249 21.62 -1.12 4.78
C SER A 249 21.42 0.04 3.80
N ALA A 250 21.48 1.28 4.28
CA ALA A 250 21.34 2.47 3.43
C ALA A 250 22.43 2.55 2.35
N ALA A 251 23.67 2.16 2.63
CA ALA A 251 24.74 2.13 1.62
C ALA A 251 24.48 1.07 0.55
N LEU A 252 24.05 -0.14 0.95
CA LEU A 252 23.70 -1.22 0.02
C LEU A 252 22.52 -0.82 -0.89
N LEU A 253 21.45 -0.30 -0.30
CA LEU A 253 20.24 0.10 -1.02
C LEU A 253 20.50 1.30 -1.95
N ALA A 254 21.27 2.29 -1.50
CA ALA A 254 21.68 3.42 -2.35
C ALA A 254 22.53 2.97 -3.54
N MET A 255 23.44 2.00 -3.35
CA MET A 255 24.28 1.46 -4.42
C MET A 255 23.46 0.75 -5.51
N LEU A 256 22.35 0.12 -5.14
CA LEU A 256 21.41 -0.51 -6.08
C LEU A 256 20.52 0.51 -6.82
N GLY A 257 20.54 1.78 -6.40
CA GLY A 257 19.65 2.80 -6.94
C GLY A 257 18.22 2.65 -6.43
N ALA A 258 18.03 2.10 -5.22
CA ALA A 258 16.73 1.96 -4.60
C ALA A 258 16.05 3.32 -4.42
N THR A 259 14.74 3.32 -4.62
CA THR A 259 13.89 4.51 -4.46
C THR A 259 12.66 4.15 -3.64
N ASP A 260 11.92 5.17 -3.20
CA ASP A 260 10.60 4.97 -2.57
C ASP A 260 10.63 4.14 -1.27
N LEU A 261 11.74 4.15 -0.53
CA LEU A 261 11.88 3.49 0.78
C LEU A 261 11.48 4.43 1.92
N HIS A 262 10.26 4.97 1.82
CA HIS A 262 9.67 5.86 2.83
C HIS A 262 9.23 5.11 4.09
N HIS A 263 8.80 5.85 5.11
CA HIS A 263 8.44 5.34 6.45
C HIS A 263 7.52 4.10 6.45
N GLU A 264 6.54 3.99 5.56
CA GLU A 264 5.65 2.82 5.50
C GLU A 264 6.36 1.53 5.05
N ASN A 265 7.50 1.65 4.36
CA ASN A 265 8.23 0.52 3.78
C ASN A 265 9.36 0.00 4.69
N ILE A 266 9.53 0.56 5.88
CA ILE A 266 10.57 0.18 6.85
C ILE A 266 9.93 -0.25 8.17
N ILE A 267 10.39 -1.38 8.71
CA ILE A 267 10.07 -1.81 10.07
C ILE A 267 11.36 -1.90 10.90
N ALA A 268 11.39 -1.23 12.04
CA ALA A 268 12.46 -1.31 13.01
C ALA A 268 12.32 -2.60 13.83
N THR A 269 13.42 -3.35 13.91
CA THR A 269 13.50 -4.55 14.75
C THR A 269 14.82 -4.56 15.53
N PRO A 270 14.93 -5.34 16.62
CA PRO A 270 16.20 -5.56 17.32
C PRO A 270 17.32 -6.10 16.42
N ALA A 271 16.96 -6.80 15.35
CA ALA A 271 17.91 -7.32 14.38
C ALA A 271 18.39 -6.27 13.36
N GLY A 272 17.72 -5.12 13.25
CA GLY A 272 18.02 -4.06 12.28
C GLY A 272 16.76 -3.60 11.54
N PRO A 273 16.89 -2.62 10.63
CA PRO A 273 15.77 -2.22 9.79
C PRO A 273 15.44 -3.31 8.76
N VAL A 274 14.15 -3.53 8.57
CA VAL A 274 13.60 -4.47 7.58
C VAL A 274 12.85 -3.67 6.52
N VAL A 275 13.27 -3.83 5.26
CA VAL A 275 12.59 -3.29 4.09
C VAL A 275 11.49 -4.27 3.70
N ILE A 276 10.23 -3.88 3.91
CA ILE A 276 9.08 -4.76 3.63
C ILE A 276 8.61 -4.66 2.18
N ASP A 277 8.97 -3.59 1.47
CA ASP A 277 8.74 -3.47 0.04
C ASP A 277 10.03 -3.19 -0.73
N THR A 278 10.33 -4.06 -1.69
CA THR A 278 11.56 -4.00 -2.50
C THR A 278 11.27 -3.80 -3.98
N GLU A 279 10.02 -3.58 -4.38
CA GLU A 279 9.66 -3.52 -5.80
C GLU A 279 10.30 -2.36 -6.56
N THR A 280 10.81 -1.35 -5.85
CA THR A 280 11.55 -0.17 -6.33
C THR A 280 13.05 -0.20 -6.01
N LEU A 281 13.62 -1.40 -5.77
CA LEU A 281 15.04 -1.60 -5.42
C LEU A 281 16.01 -1.07 -6.49
N VAL A 282 15.57 -1.01 -7.75
CA VAL A 282 16.33 -0.45 -8.87
C VAL A 282 15.47 0.57 -9.60
N SER A 283 16.01 1.74 -9.88
CA SER A 283 15.31 2.79 -10.63
C SER A 283 16.02 3.13 -11.94
N LEU A 284 15.26 3.46 -12.97
CA LEU A 284 15.81 4.05 -14.18
C LEU A 284 16.29 5.48 -13.89
N PRO A 285 17.47 5.87 -14.39
CA PRO A 285 17.97 7.23 -14.23
C PRO A 285 16.98 8.26 -14.79
N ASN A 286 16.84 9.38 -14.10
CA ASN A 286 15.97 10.44 -14.53
C ASN A 286 16.49 11.09 -15.82
N SER A 287 15.87 10.73 -16.94
CA SER A 287 16.04 11.43 -18.22
C SER A 287 15.23 12.74 -18.22
N ALA A 288 15.41 13.60 -17.21
CA ALA A 288 14.63 14.83 -17.14
C ALA A 288 14.98 15.76 -18.31
N PRO A 289 13.98 16.35 -18.99
CA PRO A 289 14.19 17.42 -19.98
C PRO A 289 14.50 18.74 -19.25
N GLY A 290 15.59 18.79 -18.49
CA GLY A 290 16.20 20.04 -18.07
C GLY A 290 17.10 20.59 -19.18
N GLN A 291 17.39 21.89 -19.17
CA GLN A 291 18.51 22.39 -19.98
C GLN A 291 19.78 21.66 -19.51
N PRO A 292 20.42 20.85 -20.37
CA PRO A 292 21.66 20.16 -20.02
C PRO A 292 22.69 21.20 -19.55
N GLY A 293 23.29 20.99 -18.39
CA GLY A 293 24.30 21.89 -17.83
C GLY A 293 23.79 23.01 -16.91
N SER A 294 22.50 23.07 -16.57
CA SER A 294 22.02 23.96 -15.51
C SER A 294 22.40 23.47 -14.10
N ALA A 295 22.59 24.38 -13.14
CA ALA A 295 22.91 24.02 -11.75
C ALA A 295 21.80 23.17 -11.09
N ALA A 296 20.54 23.41 -11.45
CA ALA A 296 19.40 22.61 -10.99
C ALA A 296 19.46 21.17 -11.53
N ALA A 297 19.85 20.98 -12.80
CA ALA A 297 20.02 19.65 -13.37
C ALA A 297 21.17 18.88 -12.70
N ALA A 298 22.29 19.54 -12.42
CA ALA A 298 23.41 18.94 -11.70
C ALA A 298 23.03 18.52 -10.27
N LEU A 299 22.34 19.39 -9.51
CA LEU A 299 21.87 19.06 -8.16
C LEU A 299 20.90 17.88 -8.15
N ASN A 300 19.97 17.80 -9.11
CA ASN A 300 19.05 16.67 -9.21
C ASN A 300 19.79 15.35 -9.47
N LEU A 301 20.83 15.38 -10.30
CA LEU A 301 21.66 14.21 -10.58
C LEU A 301 22.47 13.80 -9.33
N ASP A 302 23.01 14.76 -8.59
CA ASP A 302 23.71 14.49 -7.32
C ASP A 302 22.77 13.86 -6.30
N ILE A 303 21.54 14.36 -6.17
CA ILE A 303 20.51 13.78 -5.29
C ILE A 303 20.20 12.35 -5.74
N GLU A 304 19.96 12.14 -7.03
CA GLU A 304 19.64 10.85 -7.62
C GLU A 304 20.72 9.79 -7.38
N HIS A 305 21.99 10.18 -7.48
CA HIS A 305 23.14 9.30 -7.22
C HIS A 305 23.53 9.19 -5.74
N SER A 306 22.83 9.90 -4.85
CA SER A 306 23.10 9.87 -3.42
C SER A 306 22.12 8.97 -2.67
N VAL A 307 22.44 8.70 -1.40
CA VAL A 307 21.53 8.02 -0.47
C VAL A 307 20.18 8.74 -0.31
N LEU A 308 20.06 10.03 -0.62
CA LEU A 308 18.81 10.77 -0.51
C LEU A 308 17.73 10.29 -1.50
N ASN A 309 18.12 9.72 -2.64
CA ASN A 309 17.19 9.15 -3.62
C ASN A 309 16.39 7.96 -3.04
N THR A 310 16.92 7.29 -2.01
CA THR A 310 16.27 6.15 -1.37
C THR A 310 15.04 6.54 -0.56
N LEU A 311 14.93 7.78 -0.09
CA LEU A 311 13.99 8.24 0.95
C LEU A 311 14.19 7.57 2.34
N LEU A 312 15.28 6.84 2.57
CA LEU A 312 15.58 6.32 3.92
C LEU A 312 15.95 7.44 4.90
N LEU A 313 16.51 8.54 4.41
CA LEU A 313 16.98 9.66 5.20
C LEU A 313 16.13 10.91 4.95
N PRO A 314 15.99 11.79 5.95
CA PRO A 314 15.23 13.02 5.81
C PRO A 314 15.87 13.92 4.77
N ALA A 315 15.05 14.45 3.87
CA ALA A 315 15.45 15.44 2.88
C ALA A 315 14.39 16.54 2.78
N ARG A 316 14.78 17.78 3.04
CA ARG A 316 13.94 18.97 2.81
C ARG A 316 14.64 19.86 1.81
N TYR A 317 13.96 20.15 0.71
CA TYR A 317 14.48 21.03 -0.34
C TYR A 317 13.67 22.33 -0.37
N ALA A 318 14.35 23.45 -0.56
CA ALA A 318 13.68 24.73 -0.74
C ALA A 318 12.78 24.68 -1.99
N GLY A 319 11.49 25.00 -1.84
CA GLY A 319 10.51 24.96 -2.93
C GLY A 319 9.93 23.57 -3.23
N ALA A 320 10.26 22.54 -2.45
CA ALA A 320 9.57 21.26 -2.52
C ALA A 320 8.08 21.43 -2.17
N LYS A 321 7.20 20.77 -2.93
CA LYS A 321 5.75 20.76 -2.64
C LYS A 321 5.40 19.87 -1.46
N LEU A 322 6.27 18.93 -1.12
CA LEU A 322 6.18 18.07 0.05
C LEU A 322 7.10 18.67 1.13
N ASP A 323 6.49 19.15 2.20
CA ASP A 323 7.14 19.84 3.32
C ASP A 323 7.16 19.00 4.61
N VAL A 324 6.62 17.78 4.56
CA VAL A 324 6.64 16.78 5.63
C VAL A 324 7.77 15.78 5.46
N ASP A 325 8.27 15.25 6.57
CA ASP A 325 9.26 14.18 6.57
C ASP A 325 8.57 12.84 6.36
N ILE A 326 8.91 12.15 5.28
CA ILE A 326 8.40 10.80 4.97
C ILE A 326 9.49 9.74 5.08
N SER A 327 10.64 10.09 5.67
CA SER A 327 11.83 9.25 5.60
C SER A 327 11.69 7.91 6.31
N GLY A 328 12.32 6.89 5.74
CA GLY A 328 12.34 5.53 6.30
C GLY A 328 12.86 5.46 7.73
N ILE A 329 13.87 6.26 8.08
CA ILE A 329 14.45 6.29 9.44
C ILE A 329 13.51 6.88 10.50
N GLY A 330 12.51 7.63 10.06
CA GLY A 330 11.46 8.19 10.88
C GLY A 330 11.74 9.54 11.50
N CYS A 331 10.67 10.20 11.95
CA CYS A 331 10.70 11.50 12.59
C CYS A 331 10.03 11.44 13.97
N VAL A 332 10.79 11.76 15.01
CA VAL A 332 10.32 11.79 16.41
C VAL A 332 9.45 13.01 16.75
N ARG A 333 9.36 13.99 15.84
CA ARG A 333 8.58 15.22 15.99
C ARG A 333 7.96 15.59 14.65
N PRO A 334 6.95 14.85 14.17
CA PRO A 334 6.27 15.19 12.93
C PRO A 334 5.52 16.52 13.10
N GLU A 335 5.64 17.39 12.12
CA GLU A 335 4.92 18.66 12.04
C GLU A 335 3.82 18.55 10.99
N ALA A 336 2.76 19.33 11.17
CA ALA A 336 1.73 19.47 10.15
C ALA A 336 2.29 20.16 8.91
N SER A 337 1.88 19.67 7.74
CA SER A 337 2.15 20.30 6.46
C SER A 337 1.51 21.70 6.39
N GLU A 338 2.26 22.66 5.89
CA GLU A 338 1.78 24.01 5.52
C GLU A 338 1.18 24.02 4.10
N HIS A 339 1.51 23.02 3.27
CA HIS A 339 1.15 22.98 1.85
C HIS A 339 0.12 21.90 1.49
N LEU A 340 0.00 20.85 2.28
CA LEU A 340 -0.92 19.73 2.06
C LEU A 340 -2.11 19.81 3.02
N GLN A 341 -3.28 19.58 2.45
CA GLN A 341 -4.54 19.47 3.17
C GLN A 341 -5.20 18.16 2.75
N SER A 342 -5.77 17.46 3.72
CA SER A 342 -6.68 16.34 3.48
C SER A 342 -8.12 16.78 3.78
N TYR A 343 -9.08 15.96 3.37
CA TYR A 343 -10.49 16.18 3.69
C TYR A 343 -11.01 14.99 4.49
N ALA A 344 -11.63 15.26 5.63
CA ALA A 344 -12.24 14.25 6.47
C ALA A 344 -13.74 14.51 6.60
N VAL A 345 -14.51 13.44 6.79
CA VAL A 345 -15.92 13.56 7.19
C VAL A 345 -15.94 13.96 8.67
N VAL A 346 -16.63 15.06 8.98
CA VAL A 346 -16.86 15.53 10.34
C VAL A 346 -18.35 15.56 10.63
N ASP A 347 -18.71 15.47 11.92
CA ASP A 347 -20.10 15.45 12.40
C ASP A 347 -20.93 14.32 11.76
N ALA A 348 -20.29 13.15 11.55
CA ALA A 348 -20.91 11.94 11.04
C ALA A 348 -22.14 11.53 11.87
N GLY A 349 -23.18 11.02 11.21
CA GLY A 349 -24.45 10.64 11.84
C GLY A 349 -25.36 11.81 12.23
N SER A 350 -25.08 13.03 11.79
CA SER A 350 -25.86 14.22 12.16
C SER A 350 -26.29 15.04 10.94
N ASP A 351 -27.25 15.95 11.17
CA ASP A 351 -27.67 16.95 10.19
C ASP A 351 -26.51 17.90 9.77
N ASP A 352 -25.41 17.92 10.53
CA ASP A 352 -24.21 18.75 10.31
C ASP A 352 -23.07 18.01 9.59
N ILE A 353 -23.28 16.75 9.16
CA ILE A 353 -22.29 15.96 8.41
C ILE A 353 -21.74 16.70 7.17
N ARG A 354 -20.41 16.83 7.08
CA ARG A 354 -19.74 17.50 5.96
C ARG A 354 -18.32 17.01 5.77
N PHE A 355 -17.72 17.40 4.66
CA PHE A 355 -16.27 17.35 4.50
C PHE A 355 -15.65 18.64 5.03
N ASP A 356 -14.65 18.50 5.89
CA ASP A 356 -13.84 19.62 6.37
C ASP A 356 -12.36 19.37 6.11
N ARG A 357 -11.59 20.46 6.08
CA ARG A 357 -10.14 20.39 5.88
C ARG A 357 -9.48 19.87 7.15
N SER A 358 -8.57 18.92 6.97
CA SER A 358 -7.66 18.46 8.00
C SER A 358 -6.22 18.76 7.61
N GLN A 359 -5.40 19.10 8.60
CA GLN A 359 -3.96 19.25 8.41
C GLN A 359 -3.33 17.87 8.20
N VAL A 360 -2.43 17.77 7.23
CA VAL A 360 -1.71 16.52 6.97
C VAL A 360 -0.51 16.44 7.90
N VAL A 361 -0.48 15.42 8.76
CA VAL A 361 0.69 15.04 9.56
C VAL A 361 1.08 13.63 9.10
N VAL A 362 2.37 13.42 8.84
CA VAL A 362 2.89 12.07 8.55
C VAL A 362 3.14 11.38 9.87
N GLU A 363 2.34 10.36 10.17
CA GLU A 363 2.52 9.55 11.37
C GLU A 363 3.62 8.53 11.13
N HIS A 364 4.65 8.59 11.97
CA HIS A 364 5.67 7.55 12.04
C HIS A 364 5.31 6.53 13.11
N GLY A 365 5.64 5.27 12.86
CA GLY A 365 5.25 4.16 13.73
C GLY A 365 6.30 3.08 13.72
N ALA A 366 5.96 1.94 13.10
CA ALA A 366 6.80 0.74 13.06
C ALA A 366 8.20 0.95 12.47
N ASN A 367 8.44 2.04 11.73
CA ASN A 367 9.73 2.37 11.15
C ASN A 367 10.71 3.02 12.15
N MET A 368 10.21 3.54 13.27
CA MET A 368 11.04 4.16 14.30
C MET A 368 11.57 3.12 15.27
N ALA A 369 12.89 3.14 15.52
CA ALA A 369 13.46 2.37 16.61
C ALA A 369 12.98 2.93 17.96
N THR A 370 12.55 2.04 18.85
CA THR A 370 12.04 2.38 20.18
C THR A 370 12.78 1.61 21.27
N VAL A 371 12.80 2.15 22.49
CA VAL A 371 13.26 1.48 23.70
C VAL A 371 12.21 1.70 24.77
N ALA A 372 11.63 0.62 25.31
CA ALA A 372 10.55 0.68 26.29
C ALA A 372 9.38 1.57 25.81
N GLY A 373 9.00 1.46 24.54
CA GLY A 373 7.96 2.24 23.87
C GLY A 373 8.37 3.67 23.45
N GLU A 374 9.53 4.17 23.87
CA GLU A 374 9.96 5.54 23.57
C GLU A 374 10.80 5.59 22.27
N PRO A 375 10.45 6.43 21.29
CA PRO A 375 11.18 6.50 20.03
C PRO A 375 12.56 7.15 20.19
N LEU A 376 13.56 6.55 19.56
CA LEU A 376 14.93 7.05 19.53
C LEU A 376 15.08 8.10 18.44
N ASP A 377 15.56 9.28 18.82
CA ASP A 377 15.89 10.36 17.89
C ASP A 377 17.14 9.99 17.05
N PRO A 378 17.02 9.77 15.73
CA PRO A 378 18.15 9.35 14.89
C PRO A 378 19.33 10.32 14.91
N ARG A 379 19.08 11.60 15.20
CA ARG A 379 20.12 12.64 15.27
C ARG A 379 21.15 12.36 16.38
N ARG A 380 20.75 11.65 17.44
CA ARG A 380 21.64 11.26 18.55
C ARG A 380 22.60 10.12 18.17
N TRP A 381 22.33 9.44 17.05
CA TRP A 381 23.06 8.25 16.59
C TRP A 381 23.67 8.45 15.20
N ALA A 382 23.82 9.71 14.77
CA ALA A 382 24.32 10.05 13.44
C ALA A 382 25.73 9.49 13.19
N ASP A 383 26.59 9.48 14.21
CA ASP A 383 27.95 8.93 14.09
C ASP A 383 27.94 7.42 13.81
N ASP A 384 27.08 6.66 14.49
CA ASP A 384 26.91 5.22 14.25
C ASP A 384 26.35 4.94 12.85
N LEU A 385 25.36 5.73 12.42
CA LEU A 385 24.80 5.65 11.07
C LEU A 385 25.88 5.90 10.01
N VAL A 386 26.67 6.97 10.17
CA VAL A 386 27.77 7.29 9.25
C VAL A 386 28.86 6.23 9.27
N ALA A 387 29.21 5.69 10.44
CA ALA A 387 30.18 4.60 10.57
C ALA A 387 29.70 3.36 9.80
N GLY A 388 28.44 2.95 10.02
CA GLY A 388 27.83 1.84 9.32
C GLY A 388 27.81 2.02 7.80
N TYR A 389 27.44 3.22 7.34
CA TYR A 389 27.45 3.56 5.92
C TYR A 389 28.86 3.43 5.30
N ARG A 390 29.89 3.95 5.97
CA ARG A 390 31.29 3.86 5.52
C ARG A 390 31.80 2.42 5.47
N GLU A 391 31.45 1.62 6.47
CA GLU A 391 31.82 0.20 6.53
C GLU A 391 31.24 -0.58 5.36
N ALA A 392 29.93 -0.42 5.11
CA ALA A 392 29.28 -1.06 3.98
C ALA A 392 29.85 -0.56 2.66
N HIS A 393 30.07 0.75 2.50
CA HIS A 393 30.69 1.29 1.29
C HIS A 393 32.08 0.68 1.02
N ALA A 394 32.93 0.54 2.05
CA ALA A 394 34.23 -0.12 1.93
C ALA A 394 34.10 -1.59 1.53
N LEU A 395 33.17 -2.32 2.15
CA LEU A 395 32.88 -3.73 1.85
C LEU A 395 32.40 -3.90 0.39
N LEU A 396 31.47 -3.06 -0.04
CA LEU A 396 30.92 -3.05 -1.41
C LEU A 396 32.01 -2.74 -2.44
N THR A 397 32.89 -1.78 -2.14
CA THR A 397 34.03 -1.44 -3.00
C THR A 397 34.99 -2.63 -3.14
N ALA A 398 35.30 -3.32 -2.03
CA ALA A 398 36.18 -4.48 -2.03
C ALA A 398 35.62 -5.66 -2.83
N HIS A 399 34.30 -5.80 -2.92
CA HIS A 399 33.61 -6.90 -3.63
C HIS A 399 32.99 -6.48 -4.96
N ARG A 400 33.34 -5.30 -5.49
CA ARG A 400 32.72 -4.69 -6.69
C ARG A 400 32.54 -5.67 -7.85
N ALA A 401 33.59 -6.39 -8.24
CA ALA A 401 33.52 -7.31 -9.38
C ALA A 401 32.53 -8.47 -9.16
N ALA A 402 32.48 -9.03 -7.95
CA ALA A 402 31.54 -10.10 -7.61
C ALA A 402 30.10 -9.60 -7.56
N LEU A 403 29.89 -8.38 -7.07
CA LEU A 403 28.57 -7.72 -7.07
C LEU A 403 28.08 -7.45 -8.50
N GLU A 404 28.95 -6.91 -9.37
CA GLU A 404 28.61 -6.69 -10.77
C GLU A 404 28.28 -7.99 -11.49
N GLU A 405 28.97 -9.08 -11.17
CA GLU A 405 28.65 -10.41 -11.72
C GLU A 405 27.29 -10.91 -11.23
N ALA A 406 26.99 -10.79 -9.93
CA ALA A 406 25.71 -11.18 -9.37
C ALA A 406 24.53 -10.40 -10.02
N VAL A 407 24.70 -9.09 -10.20
CA VAL A 407 23.71 -8.25 -10.89
C VAL A 407 23.57 -8.67 -12.37
N ARG A 408 24.67 -8.83 -13.11
CA ARG A 408 24.64 -9.25 -14.53
C ARG A 408 24.09 -10.66 -14.74
N GLY A 409 24.30 -11.56 -13.78
CA GLY A 409 23.80 -12.94 -13.80
C GLY A 409 22.32 -13.07 -13.43
N SER A 410 21.69 -12.00 -12.95
CA SER A 410 20.27 -12.00 -12.60
C SER A 410 19.43 -11.78 -13.88
N ALA A 411 18.59 -12.75 -14.26
CA ALA A 411 17.79 -12.71 -15.50
C ALA A 411 16.34 -12.23 -15.25
N ASP A 412 15.66 -11.76 -16.31
CA ASP A 412 14.22 -11.46 -16.38
C ASP A 412 13.67 -10.53 -15.28
N TRP A 413 14.28 -9.36 -15.14
CA TRP A 413 13.88 -8.34 -14.19
C TRP A 413 12.59 -7.63 -14.58
N ALA A 414 11.53 -7.83 -13.80
CA ALA A 414 10.45 -6.85 -13.66
C ALA A 414 10.70 -6.03 -12.38
N VAL A 415 10.92 -4.72 -12.55
CA VAL A 415 11.09 -3.76 -11.45
C VAL A 415 10.09 -2.65 -11.64
N ARG A 416 9.38 -2.29 -10.58
CA ARG A 416 8.41 -1.19 -10.63
C ARG A 416 9.14 0.11 -10.92
N GLN A 417 8.69 0.83 -11.94
CA GLN A 417 9.16 2.17 -12.25
C GLN A 417 8.14 3.21 -11.80
N VAL A 418 8.46 3.95 -10.74
CA VAL A 418 7.64 5.06 -10.26
C VAL A 418 7.92 6.30 -11.12
N VAL A 419 7.21 6.37 -12.26
CA VAL A 419 7.34 7.48 -13.22
C VAL A 419 6.71 8.79 -12.72
N ARG A 420 5.85 8.71 -11.70
CA ARG A 420 5.21 9.82 -10.99
C ARG A 420 4.93 9.41 -9.54
N PRO A 421 5.15 10.30 -8.56
CA PRO A 421 4.83 10.02 -7.16
C PRO A 421 3.36 9.65 -6.94
N THR A 422 3.10 8.61 -6.15
CA THR A 422 1.76 8.05 -5.98
C THR A 422 0.76 9.03 -5.35
N TYR A 423 1.21 9.93 -4.47
CA TYR A 423 0.32 10.94 -3.89
C TYR A 423 -0.36 11.83 -4.95
N VAL A 424 0.25 12.01 -6.13
CA VAL A 424 -0.38 12.74 -7.23
C VAL A 424 -1.57 11.95 -7.77
N TYR A 425 -1.41 10.63 -7.97
CA TYR A 425 -2.50 9.76 -8.38
C TYR A 425 -3.61 9.70 -7.33
N ALA A 426 -3.26 9.58 -6.05
CA ALA A 426 -4.23 9.58 -4.96
C ALA A 426 -5.13 10.83 -4.97
N ARG A 427 -4.55 12.02 -5.20
CA ARG A 427 -5.31 13.28 -5.32
C ARG A 427 -6.23 13.31 -6.55
N PHE A 428 -5.81 12.76 -7.67
CA PHE A 428 -6.67 12.64 -8.85
C PHE A 428 -7.80 11.63 -8.64
N LEU A 429 -7.53 10.51 -7.96
CA LEU A 429 -8.56 9.54 -7.58
C LEU A 429 -9.59 10.17 -6.65
N GLU A 430 -9.16 10.84 -5.58
CA GLU A 430 -10.03 11.57 -4.64
C GLU A 430 -10.90 12.62 -5.37
N ALA A 431 -10.31 13.39 -6.28
CA ALA A 431 -11.06 14.37 -7.07
C ALA A 431 -12.03 13.70 -8.06
N SER A 432 -11.66 12.55 -8.62
CA SER A 432 -12.46 11.84 -9.64
C SER A 432 -13.73 11.20 -9.10
N THR A 433 -13.85 11.03 -7.78
CA THR A 433 -15.06 10.56 -7.09
C THR A 433 -15.91 11.73 -6.58
N HIS A 434 -15.57 12.97 -6.92
CA HIS A 434 -16.43 14.12 -6.66
C HIS A 434 -17.71 14.05 -7.51
N PRO A 435 -18.90 14.40 -6.97
CA PRO A 435 -20.20 14.28 -7.67
C PRO A 435 -20.26 14.95 -9.03
N VAL A 436 -19.53 16.05 -9.22
CA VAL A 436 -19.43 16.78 -10.50
C VAL A 436 -18.86 15.93 -11.64
N HIS A 437 -18.09 14.88 -11.33
CA HIS A 437 -17.48 13.99 -12.31
C HIS A 437 -18.20 12.65 -12.41
N LEU A 438 -19.20 12.37 -11.58
CA LEU A 438 -19.87 11.05 -11.51
C LEU A 438 -21.13 10.96 -12.39
N GLY A 439 -21.43 11.99 -13.19
CA GLY A 439 -22.49 11.96 -14.18
C GLY A 439 -22.22 11.00 -15.33
N SER A 440 -20.95 10.82 -15.71
CA SER A 440 -20.54 9.85 -16.74
C SER A 440 -19.07 9.44 -16.61
N ARG A 441 -18.70 8.29 -17.20
CA ARG A 441 -17.29 7.87 -17.31
C ARG A 441 -16.44 8.90 -18.10
N GLN A 442 -17.05 9.59 -19.05
CA GLN A 442 -16.37 10.62 -19.86
C GLN A 442 -15.99 11.84 -19.02
N ASP A 443 -16.86 12.30 -18.11
CA ASP A 443 -16.54 13.43 -17.22
C ASP A 443 -15.35 13.13 -16.30
N ARG A 444 -15.23 11.88 -15.82
CA ARG A 444 -14.04 11.42 -15.10
C ARG A 444 -12.82 11.37 -16.01
N ALA A 445 -12.95 10.85 -17.22
CA ALA A 445 -11.85 10.79 -18.19
C ALA A 445 -11.28 12.18 -18.51
N GLU A 446 -12.15 13.20 -18.62
CA GLU A 446 -11.74 14.59 -18.85
C GLU A 446 -10.96 15.19 -17.68
N LEU A 447 -11.34 14.89 -16.43
CA LEU A 447 -10.56 15.28 -15.26
C LEU A 447 -9.19 14.58 -15.28
N LEU A 448 -9.17 13.26 -15.41
CA LEU A 448 -7.97 12.44 -15.33
C LEU A 448 -6.99 12.75 -16.47
N GLY A 449 -7.51 13.11 -17.66
CA GLY A 449 -6.71 13.57 -18.81
C GLY A 449 -5.95 14.87 -18.58
N LYS A 450 -6.20 15.59 -17.48
CA LYS A 450 -5.41 16.77 -17.06
C LYS A 450 -4.08 16.41 -16.40
N LEU A 451 -3.79 15.11 -16.21
CA LEU A 451 -2.48 14.68 -15.72
C LEU A 451 -1.35 15.24 -16.59
N PRO A 452 -0.31 15.85 -15.99
CA PRO A 452 0.80 16.40 -16.76
C PRO A 452 1.55 15.30 -17.52
N ARG A 453 1.85 15.52 -18.80
CA ARG A 453 2.60 14.56 -19.64
C ARG A 453 4.13 14.64 -19.46
N HIS A 454 4.55 14.82 -18.21
CA HIS A 454 5.96 14.87 -17.81
C HIS A 454 6.21 13.72 -16.83
N TYR A 455 7.26 12.96 -17.14
CA TYR A 455 7.54 11.65 -16.55
C TYR A 455 9.01 11.53 -16.18
N ARG A 456 9.30 10.83 -15.09
CA ARG A 456 10.68 10.45 -14.73
C ARG A 456 11.14 9.31 -15.65
N GLY A 457 12.32 9.44 -16.25
CA GLY A 457 12.99 8.31 -16.92
C GLY A 457 12.32 7.78 -18.19
N THR A 458 11.34 8.49 -18.78
CA THR A 458 10.71 8.06 -20.04
C THR A 458 11.05 9.00 -21.19
N ALA A 459 11.20 8.44 -22.38
CA ALA A 459 11.41 9.21 -23.60
C ALA A 459 10.15 10.01 -23.95
N ALA A 460 10.33 11.20 -24.54
CA ALA A 460 9.21 12.05 -24.97
C ALA A 460 8.24 11.32 -25.93
N GLU A 461 8.77 10.41 -26.73
CA GLU A 461 8.04 9.56 -27.67
C GLU A 461 7.06 8.59 -26.97
N SER A 462 7.37 8.20 -25.73
CA SER A 462 6.56 7.30 -24.91
C SER A 462 5.54 8.04 -24.04
N ALA A 463 5.62 9.37 -23.93
CA ALA A 463 4.80 10.17 -23.03
C ALA A 463 3.30 9.96 -23.26
N ASP A 464 2.86 9.91 -24.51
CA ASP A 464 1.45 9.68 -24.85
C ASP A 464 0.98 8.26 -24.52
N ALA A 465 1.86 7.26 -24.65
CA ALA A 465 1.54 5.89 -24.25
C ALA A 465 1.39 5.77 -22.74
N VAL A 466 2.35 6.29 -21.97
CA VAL A 466 2.30 6.32 -20.50
C VAL A 466 1.05 7.05 -20.02
N HIS A 467 0.74 8.20 -20.61
CA HIS A 467 -0.46 8.98 -20.25
C HIS A 467 -1.76 8.20 -20.45
N ARG A 468 -1.88 7.45 -21.55
CA ARG A 468 -3.07 6.62 -21.80
C ARG A 468 -3.22 5.52 -20.75
N GLU A 469 -2.12 4.87 -20.38
CA GLU A 469 -2.13 3.84 -19.33
C GLU A 469 -2.45 4.44 -17.94
N GLU A 470 -1.92 5.63 -17.63
CA GLU A 470 -2.27 6.36 -16.40
C GLU A 470 -3.78 6.60 -16.30
N VAL A 471 -4.37 7.19 -17.35
CA VAL A 471 -5.80 7.51 -17.38
C VAL A 471 -6.65 6.24 -17.34
N ALA A 472 -6.25 5.19 -18.05
CA ALA A 472 -6.96 3.91 -18.06
C ALA A 472 -7.00 3.26 -16.67
N ALA A 473 -5.87 3.23 -15.95
CA ALA A 473 -5.81 2.69 -14.60
C ALA A 473 -6.69 3.51 -13.63
N LEU A 474 -6.56 4.83 -13.64
CA LEU A 474 -7.29 5.72 -12.72
C LEU A 474 -8.81 5.72 -12.95
N LEU A 475 -9.24 5.54 -14.21
CA LEU A 475 -10.66 5.37 -14.53
C LEU A 475 -11.28 4.18 -13.79
N ASP A 476 -10.49 3.15 -13.48
CA ASP A 476 -10.93 1.98 -12.74
C ASP A 476 -10.36 1.96 -11.31
N LEU A 477 -10.03 3.12 -10.75
CA LEU A 477 -9.55 3.31 -9.36
C LEU A 477 -8.19 2.65 -9.05
N ASP A 478 -7.42 2.28 -10.07
CA ASP A 478 -6.06 1.79 -9.87
C ASP A 478 -5.06 2.95 -9.92
N VAL A 479 -4.06 2.89 -9.07
CA VAL A 479 -2.82 3.64 -9.26
C VAL A 479 -2.06 3.00 -10.42
N PRO A 480 -1.58 3.78 -11.40
CA PRO A 480 -0.80 3.26 -12.52
C PRO A 480 0.46 2.51 -12.05
N PHE A 481 0.76 1.38 -12.67
CA PHE A 481 1.90 0.53 -12.36
C PHE A 481 2.68 0.24 -13.65
N PHE A 482 3.98 0.53 -13.64
CA PHE A 482 4.88 0.35 -14.77
C PHE A 482 6.03 -0.59 -14.41
#